data_AF-A0A1F9RV76-F1
#
_entry.id   AF-A0A1F9RV76-F1
#
_cell.length_a   1.000
_cell.length_b   1.000
_cell.length_c   1.000
_cell.angle_alpha   90.00
_cell.angle_beta   90.00
_cell.angle_gamma   90.00
#
_symmetry.space_group_name_H-M   'P 1'
#
loop_
_entity.id
_entity.type
_entity.pdbx_description
1 polymer ?
#
loop_
_entity_poly.entity_id
_entity_poly.type
_entity_poly.pdbx_seq_one_letter_code
_entity_poly.pdbx_strand_id
1 'polypeptide(L)'
;MAALAALLAGVLLAIVYLIFAVPPLGLLLYHQLLMMLGCVALAGRWAMDPEGPRGTPKLLFFLLGVVSPVVQLLLASLLYVTPFQTHIFLLCPISFGVLALMGLGYESRNREAEARNWEEDLRGAEEAIEQDPGNAAAVLFKARLLEKAGMPEEALRLYRETHRMCTRTFSVFELKEAEARLGAAGRLQLPAPSSRRLSFPGLGPITLPLNPWVLAVLVTAPVAYLDRALFLGVASVWLFVVWVERSATE
;
A
#
# COMPACT_ATOMS: atom_id res chain seq x y z
N MET A 1 -1.96 -30.31 8.90
CA MET A 1 -0.93 -29.36 8.46
C MET A 1 0.06 -29.97 7.48
N ALA A 2 0.82 -31.02 7.84
CA ALA A 2 1.82 -31.63 6.94
C ALA A 2 1.25 -32.18 5.62
N ALA A 3 0.10 -32.86 5.65
CA ALA A 3 -0.57 -33.36 4.45
C ALA A 3 -1.05 -32.24 3.50
N LEU A 4 -1.52 -31.12 4.05
CA LEU A 4 -1.94 -29.95 3.27
C LEU A 4 -0.74 -29.27 2.59
N ALA A 5 0.39 -29.16 3.30
CA ALA A 5 1.62 -28.62 2.75
C ALA A 5 2.19 -29.49 1.63
N ALA A 6 2.18 -30.82 1.77
CA ALA A 6 2.62 -31.75 0.73
C ALA A 6 1.73 -31.70 -0.52
N LEU A 7 0.42 -31.59 -0.34
CA LEU A 7 -0.54 -31.41 -1.44
C LEU A 7 -0.28 -30.11 -2.20
N LEU A 8 -0.10 -29.00 -1.49
CA LEU A 8 0.22 -27.69 -2.09
C LEU A 8 1.55 -27.73 -2.86
N ALA A 9 2.57 -28.38 -2.31
CA ALA A 9 3.87 -28.54 -2.96
C ALA A 9 3.76 -29.37 -4.26
N GLY A 10 3.00 -30.47 -4.24
CA GLY A 10 2.76 -31.29 -5.42
C GLY A 10 2.02 -30.54 -6.52
N VAL A 11 0.99 -29.75 -6.15
CA VAL A 11 0.25 -28.90 -7.09
C VAL A 11 1.15 -27.83 -7.69
N LEU A 12 1.98 -27.16 -6.88
CA LEU A 12 2.97 -26.18 -7.36
C LEU A 12 3.97 -26.81 -8.34
N LEU A 13 4.50 -27.99 -8.03
CA LEU A 13 5.46 -28.67 -8.90
C LEU A 13 4.83 -29.08 -10.24
N ALA A 14 3.58 -29.56 -10.21
CA ALA A 14 2.83 -29.91 -11.41
C ALA A 14 2.55 -28.68 -12.29
N ILE A 15 2.19 -27.55 -11.68
CA ILE A 15 2.02 -26.27 -12.38
C ILE A 15 3.32 -25.83 -13.03
N VAL A 16 4.44 -25.87 -12.30
CA VAL A 16 5.78 -25.54 -12.83
C VAL A 16 6.14 -26.45 -14.00
N TYR A 17 5.91 -27.76 -13.88
CA TYR A 17 6.16 -28.69 -14.97
C TYR A 17 5.32 -28.38 -16.22
N LEU A 18 4.02 -28.11 -16.04
CA LEU A 18 3.12 -27.74 -17.14
C LEU A 18 3.55 -26.44 -17.84
N ILE A 19 4.13 -25.50 -17.07
CA ILE A 19 4.67 -24.24 -17.60
C ILE A 19 5.85 -24.49 -18.55
N PHE A 20 6.74 -25.41 -18.23
CA PHE A 20 7.94 -25.65 -19.03
C PHE A 20 7.76 -26.72 -20.12
N ALA A 21 6.82 -27.65 -19.96
CA ALA A 21 6.64 -28.77 -20.89
C ALA A 21 5.84 -28.42 -22.15
N VAL A 22 5.03 -27.35 -22.16
CA VAL A 22 4.12 -27.01 -23.27
C VAL A 22 4.27 -25.54 -23.70
N PRO A 23 5.30 -25.19 -24.49
CA PRO A 23 5.45 -23.85 -25.05
C PRO A 23 4.52 -23.74 -26.27
N PRO A 24 3.35 -23.07 -26.18
CA PRO A 24 3.18 -21.71 -25.62
C PRO A 24 2.19 -21.58 -24.44
N LEU A 25 1.51 -22.68 -24.08
CA LEU A 25 0.45 -22.71 -23.06
C LEU A 25 0.99 -22.41 -21.66
N GLY A 26 2.20 -22.87 -21.39
CA GLY A 26 2.84 -22.73 -20.11
C GLY A 26 3.18 -21.28 -19.76
N LEU A 27 3.70 -20.52 -20.72
CA LEU A 27 4.05 -19.11 -20.54
C LEU A 27 2.79 -18.25 -20.28
N LEU A 28 1.69 -18.60 -20.95
CA LEU A 28 0.39 -17.97 -20.78
C LEU A 28 -0.22 -18.22 -19.39
N LEU A 29 -0.24 -19.48 -18.95
CA LEU A 29 -0.69 -19.88 -17.61
C LEU A 29 0.15 -19.22 -16.52
N TYR A 30 1.47 -19.15 -16.72
CA TYR A 30 2.37 -18.46 -15.81
C TYR A 30 2.03 -16.98 -15.66
N HIS A 31 1.80 -16.28 -16.77
CA HIS A 31 1.41 -14.88 -16.75
C HIS A 31 0.06 -14.66 -16.06
N GLN A 32 -0.94 -15.49 -16.35
CA GLN A 32 -2.24 -15.42 -15.68
C GLN A 32 -2.14 -15.66 -14.17
N LEU A 33 -1.33 -16.63 -13.75
CA LEU A 33 -1.09 -16.91 -12.34
C LEU A 33 -0.44 -15.71 -11.62
N LEU A 34 0.56 -15.08 -12.23
CA LEU A 34 1.18 -13.87 -11.67
C LEU A 34 0.17 -12.74 -11.51
N MET A 35 -0.70 -12.53 -12.51
CA MET A 35 -1.78 -11.54 -12.44
C MET A 35 -2.77 -11.84 -11.32
N MET A 36 -3.21 -13.10 -11.20
CA MET A 36 -4.09 -13.51 -10.10
C MET A 36 -3.43 -13.26 -8.74
N LEU A 37 -2.14 -13.60 -8.61
CA LEU A 37 -1.40 -13.42 -7.37
C LEU A 37 -1.31 -11.92 -7.01
N GLY A 38 -1.04 -11.05 -7.99
CA GLY A 38 -1.00 -9.60 -7.81
C GLY A 38 -2.35 -9.03 -7.39
N CYS A 39 -3.44 -9.43 -8.06
CA CYS A 39 -4.78 -8.96 -7.72
C CYS A 39 -5.25 -9.46 -6.34
N VAL A 40 -4.97 -10.72 -5.99
CA VAL A 40 -5.28 -11.29 -4.67
C VAL A 40 -4.46 -10.62 -3.56
N ALA A 41 -3.18 -10.35 -3.79
CA ALA A 41 -2.34 -9.64 -2.82
C ALA A 41 -2.85 -8.20 -2.57
N LEU A 42 -3.23 -7.48 -3.64
CA LEU A 42 -3.79 -6.13 -3.54
C LEU A 42 -5.14 -6.15 -2.80
N ALA A 43 -6.03 -7.06 -3.18
CA ALA A 43 -7.33 -7.23 -2.50
C ALA A 43 -7.16 -7.63 -1.03
N GLY A 44 -6.22 -8.52 -0.73
CA GLY A 44 -5.90 -8.96 0.63
C GLY A 44 -5.36 -7.83 1.50
N ARG A 45 -4.43 -7.02 0.98
CA ARG A 45 -3.91 -5.83 1.67
C ARG A 45 -5.05 -4.89 2.08
N TRP A 46 -5.98 -4.64 1.16
CA TRP A 46 -7.10 -3.75 1.41
C TRP A 46 -8.17 -4.34 2.32
N ALA A 47 -8.39 -5.66 2.27
CA ALA A 47 -9.32 -6.35 3.15
C ALA A 47 -8.84 -6.31 4.62
N MET A 48 -7.53 -6.31 4.83
CA MET A 48 -6.90 -6.29 6.16
C MET A 48 -6.67 -4.88 6.71
N ASP A 49 -6.83 -3.84 5.89
CA ASP A 49 -6.71 -2.45 6.34
C ASP A 49 -7.99 -2.03 7.08
N PRO A 50 -7.93 -1.80 8.42
CA PRO A 50 -9.09 -1.36 9.19
C PRO A 50 -9.55 0.06 8.80
N GLU A 51 -8.67 0.86 8.22
CA GLU A 51 -8.95 2.18 7.64
C GLU A 51 -9.24 2.09 6.13
N GLY A 52 -9.29 0.87 5.59
CA GLY A 52 -9.57 0.58 4.20
C GLY A 52 -10.83 1.30 3.70
N PRO A 53 -10.92 1.50 2.37
CA PRO A 53 -11.63 2.61 1.82
C PRO A 53 -13.09 2.68 2.23
N ARG A 54 -13.41 3.65 3.10
CA ARG A 54 -14.76 3.87 3.59
C ARG A 54 -15.59 4.40 2.42
N GLY A 55 -16.41 3.53 1.83
CA GLY A 55 -17.38 3.89 0.80
C GLY A 55 -17.16 3.29 -0.59
N THR A 56 -15.97 2.76 -0.91
CA THR A 56 -15.90 1.82 -2.05
C THR A 56 -16.45 0.48 -1.60
N PRO A 57 -17.42 -0.12 -2.31
CA PRO A 57 -17.94 -1.40 -1.88
C PRO A 57 -16.80 -2.40 -1.97
N LYS A 58 -16.40 -2.99 -0.82
CA LYS A 58 -15.42 -4.10 -0.75
C LYS A 58 -15.70 -5.18 -1.80
N LEU A 59 -16.98 -5.30 -2.17
CA LEU A 59 -17.48 -6.10 -3.27
C LEU A 59 -16.84 -5.78 -4.64
N LEU A 60 -16.67 -4.51 -5.02
CA LEU A 60 -16.06 -4.15 -6.31
C LEU A 60 -14.58 -4.57 -6.38
N PHE A 61 -13.85 -4.39 -5.29
CA PHE A 61 -12.47 -4.86 -5.16
C PHE A 61 -12.37 -6.37 -5.20
N PHE A 62 -13.29 -7.06 -4.54
CA PHE A 62 -13.38 -8.51 -4.61
C PHE A 62 -13.75 -9.00 -6.02
N LEU A 63 -14.72 -8.36 -6.68
CA LEU A 63 -15.17 -8.72 -8.01
C LEU A 63 -14.07 -8.50 -9.06
N LEU A 64 -13.42 -7.34 -9.06
CA LEU A 64 -12.36 -7.04 -10.03
C LEU A 64 -11.03 -7.72 -9.67
N GLY A 65 -10.74 -7.92 -8.39
CA GLY A 65 -9.47 -8.47 -7.92
C GLY A 65 -9.43 -9.99 -7.82
N VAL A 66 -10.57 -10.65 -7.56
CA VAL A 66 -10.63 -12.11 -7.36
C VAL A 66 -11.50 -12.77 -8.42
N VAL A 67 -12.70 -12.24 -8.67
CA VAL A 67 -13.64 -12.87 -9.60
C VAL A 67 -13.20 -12.70 -11.04
N SER A 68 -12.76 -11.50 -11.45
CA SER A 68 -12.31 -11.23 -12.83
C SER A 68 -11.16 -12.16 -13.27
N PRO A 69 -10.06 -12.34 -12.50
CA PRO A 69 -8.99 -13.25 -12.90
C PRO A 69 -9.42 -14.73 -12.95
N VAL A 70 -10.31 -15.16 -12.04
CA VAL A 70 -10.85 -16.53 -12.06
C VAL A 70 -11.74 -16.75 -13.30
N VAL A 71 -12.62 -15.79 -13.62
CA VAL A 71 -13.46 -15.82 -14.81
C VAL A 71 -12.60 -15.84 -16.07
N GLN A 72 -11.54 -15.04 -16.12
CA GLN A 72 -10.58 -15.04 -17.23
C GLN A 72 -9.86 -16.37 -17.38
N LEU A 73 -9.43 -17.01 -16.28
CA LEU A 73 -8.79 -18.33 -16.32
C LEU A 73 -9.74 -19.39 -16.89
N LEU A 74 -10.99 -19.39 -16.43
CA LEU A 74 -12.02 -20.32 -16.91
C LEU A 74 -12.34 -20.09 -18.40
N LEU A 75 -12.55 -18.84 -18.80
CA LEU A 75 -12.80 -18.47 -20.21
C LEU A 75 -11.62 -18.81 -21.10
N ALA A 76 -10.38 -18.54 -20.68
CA ALA A 76 -9.19 -18.89 -21.43
C ALA A 76 -9.05 -20.40 -21.63
N SER A 77 -9.44 -21.19 -20.62
CA SER A 77 -9.44 -22.66 -20.70
C SER A 77 -10.52 -23.19 -21.64
N LEU A 78 -11.73 -22.61 -21.60
CA LEU A 78 -12.87 -22.99 -22.44
C LEU A 78 -12.72 -22.57 -23.90
N LEU A 79 -12.16 -21.38 -24.15
CA LEU A 79 -12.12 -20.75 -25.46
C LEU A 79 -10.77 -20.89 -26.16
N TYR A 80 -9.95 -21.84 -25.71
CA TYR A 80 -8.59 -22.09 -26.19
C TYR A 80 -8.48 -22.23 -27.72
N VAL A 81 -9.51 -22.77 -28.38
CA VAL A 81 -9.51 -23.03 -29.84
C VAL A 81 -10.05 -21.85 -30.65
N THR A 82 -10.57 -20.81 -29.99
CA THR A 82 -11.28 -19.72 -30.69
C THR A 82 -10.38 -18.51 -30.95
N PRO A 83 -10.58 -17.79 -32.07
CA PRO A 83 -9.82 -16.57 -32.37
C PRO A 83 -10.08 -15.42 -31.38
N PHE A 84 -11.06 -15.56 -30.48
CA PHE A 84 -11.38 -14.57 -29.45
C PHE A 84 -10.38 -14.54 -28.28
N GLN A 85 -9.37 -15.41 -28.28
CA GLN A 85 -8.38 -15.53 -27.21
C GLN A 85 -7.73 -14.18 -26.86
N THR A 86 -7.40 -13.36 -27.87
CA THR A 86 -6.70 -12.08 -27.68
C THR A 86 -7.50 -11.06 -26.88
N HIS A 87 -8.83 -11.02 -27.03
CA HIS A 87 -9.68 -10.06 -26.32
C HIS A 87 -9.89 -10.44 -24.85
N ILE A 88 -9.91 -11.73 -24.54
CA ILE A 88 -10.06 -12.24 -23.16
C ILE A 88 -8.84 -11.86 -22.31
N PHE A 89 -7.66 -11.69 -22.91
CA PHE A 89 -6.48 -11.24 -22.18
C PHE A 89 -6.54 -9.77 -21.73
N LEU A 90 -7.35 -8.94 -22.38
CA LEU A 90 -7.48 -7.53 -22.00
C LEU A 90 -8.35 -7.33 -20.76
N LEU A 91 -9.13 -8.33 -20.35
CA LEU A 91 -10.02 -8.25 -19.19
C LEU A 91 -9.24 -7.99 -17.88
N CYS A 92 -8.13 -8.68 -17.63
CA CYS A 92 -7.31 -8.47 -16.43
C CYS A 92 -6.63 -7.10 -16.40
N PRO A 93 -5.90 -6.66 -17.45
CA PRO A 93 -5.30 -5.32 -17.50
C PRO A 93 -6.34 -4.20 -17.35
N ILE A 94 -7.52 -4.34 -17.95
CA ILE A 94 -8.61 -3.37 -17.79
C ILE A 94 -9.12 -3.37 -16.35
N SER A 95 -9.40 -4.54 -15.78
CA SER A 95 -9.87 -4.65 -14.38
C SER A 95 -8.87 -4.03 -13.42
N PHE A 96 -7.59 -4.29 -13.66
CA PHE A 96 -6.48 -3.77 -12.88
C PHE A 96 -6.31 -2.26 -13.03
N GLY A 97 -6.38 -1.73 -14.25
CA GLY A 97 -6.37 -0.29 -14.51
C GLY A 97 -7.53 0.44 -13.82
N VAL A 98 -8.73 -0.14 -13.82
CA VAL A 98 -9.89 0.41 -13.09
C VAL A 98 -9.64 0.40 -11.58
N LEU A 99 -9.16 -0.71 -11.02
CA LEU A 99 -8.83 -0.80 -9.59
C LEU A 99 -7.79 0.22 -9.17
N ALA A 100 -6.81 0.47 -10.03
CA ALA A 100 -5.76 1.46 -9.82
C ALA A 100 -6.28 2.88 -9.77
N LEU A 101 -7.06 3.26 -10.78
CA LEU A 101 -7.64 4.60 -10.87
C LEU A 101 -8.59 4.86 -9.69
N MET A 102 -9.33 3.83 -9.27
CA MET A 102 -10.14 3.90 -8.06
C MET A 102 -9.28 4.06 -6.80
N GLY A 103 -8.18 3.33 -6.68
CA GLY A 103 -7.24 3.45 -5.56
C GLY A 103 -6.62 4.84 -5.46
N LEU A 104 -6.11 5.38 -6.58
CA LEU A 104 -5.59 6.74 -6.60
C LEU A 104 -6.64 7.79 -6.24
N GLY A 105 -7.83 7.68 -6.85
CA GLY A 105 -8.92 8.62 -6.59
C GLY A 105 -9.36 8.60 -5.12
N TYR A 106 -9.31 7.42 -4.50
CA TYR A 106 -9.58 7.26 -3.07
C TYR A 106 -8.49 7.90 -2.22
N GLU A 107 -7.21 7.59 -2.46
CA GLU A 107 -6.10 8.16 -1.69
C GLU A 107 -6.08 9.68 -1.77
N SER A 108 -6.27 10.24 -2.97
CA SER A 108 -6.33 11.70 -3.16
C SER A 108 -7.46 12.34 -2.33
N ARG A 109 -8.68 11.79 -2.41
CA ARG A 109 -9.82 12.29 -1.61
C ARG A 109 -9.61 12.14 -0.12
N ASN A 110 -8.97 11.04 0.31
CA ASN A 110 -8.69 10.82 1.71
C ASN A 110 -7.63 11.81 2.22
N ARG A 111 -6.58 12.09 1.44
CA ARG A 111 -5.58 13.13 1.75
C ARG A 111 -6.24 14.51 1.86
N GLU A 112 -7.15 14.85 0.95
CA GLU A 112 -7.91 16.11 1.02
C GLU A 112 -8.84 16.20 2.23
N ALA A 113 -9.49 15.09 2.60
CA ALA A 113 -10.36 15.03 3.77
C ALA A 113 -9.55 15.12 5.07
N GLU A 114 -8.41 14.43 5.14
CA GLU A 114 -7.48 14.52 6.27
C GLU A 114 -6.90 15.93 6.41
N ALA A 115 -6.52 16.59 5.30
CA ALA A 115 -6.03 17.96 5.32
C ALA A 115 -7.12 18.94 5.83
N ARG A 116 -8.36 18.80 5.35
CA ARG A 116 -9.49 19.62 5.82
C ARG A 116 -9.79 19.42 7.30
N ASN A 117 -9.85 18.16 7.74
CA ASN A 117 -10.07 17.86 9.16
C ASN A 117 -8.95 18.41 10.03
N TRP A 118 -7.70 18.35 9.54
CA TRP A 118 -6.55 18.91 10.27
C TRP A 118 -6.61 20.44 10.37
N GLU A 119 -6.98 21.13 9.30
CA GLU A 119 -7.19 22.60 9.32
C GLU A 119 -8.32 23.00 10.26
N GLU A 120 -9.44 22.26 10.23
CA GLU A 120 -10.57 22.48 11.13
C GLU A 120 -10.20 22.24 12.60
N ASP A 121 -9.49 21.14 12.89
CA ASP A 121 -9.01 20.81 14.24
C ASP A 121 -8.03 21.88 14.75
N LEU A 122 -7.12 22.36 13.89
CA LEU A 122 -6.15 23.39 14.26
C LEU A 122 -6.84 24.72 14.54
N ARG A 123 -7.77 25.15 13.67
CA ARG A 123 -8.55 26.36 13.86
C ARG A 123 -9.37 26.29 15.15
N GLY A 124 -10.02 25.16 15.42
CA GLY A 124 -10.77 24.95 16.67
C GLY A 124 -9.88 25.03 17.91
N ALA A 125 -8.65 24.51 17.83
CA ALA A 125 -7.69 24.64 18.91
C ALA A 125 -7.25 26.11 19.12
N GLU A 126 -7.03 26.85 18.04
CA GLU A 126 -6.66 28.27 18.09
C GLU A 126 -7.76 29.15 18.66
N GLU A 127 -8.99 28.99 18.18
CA GLU A 127 -10.17 29.70 18.71
C GLU A 127 -10.37 29.44 20.21
N ALA A 128 -10.16 28.19 20.66
CA ALA A 128 -10.26 27.85 22.08
C ALA A 128 -9.15 28.50 22.94
N ILE A 129 -7.94 28.69 22.39
CA ILE A 129 -6.83 29.39 23.05
C ILE A 129 -7.07 30.90 23.06
N GLU A 130 -7.64 31.46 21.99
CA GLU A 130 -7.99 32.88 21.92
C GLU A 130 -9.10 33.25 22.92
N GLN A 131 -10.10 32.38 23.07
CA GLN A 131 -11.18 32.56 24.04
C GLN A 131 -10.71 32.42 25.49
N ASP A 132 -9.82 31.47 25.77
CA ASP A 132 -9.22 31.27 27.08
C ASP A 132 -7.72 30.93 26.96
N PRO A 133 -6.84 31.94 27.06
CA PRO A 133 -5.39 31.74 27.02
C PRO A 133 -4.85 30.84 28.15
N GLY A 134 -5.62 30.63 29.22
CA GLY A 134 -5.29 29.73 30.32
C GLY A 134 -5.73 28.28 30.11
N ASN A 135 -6.40 27.97 29.00
CA ASN A 135 -6.94 26.65 28.72
C ASN A 135 -5.83 25.67 28.30
N ALA A 136 -5.21 25.04 29.30
CA ALA A 136 -4.16 24.06 29.09
C ALA A 136 -4.60 22.89 28.19
N ALA A 137 -5.88 22.51 28.19
CA ALA A 137 -6.37 21.42 27.34
C ALA A 137 -6.37 21.78 25.85
N ALA A 138 -6.72 23.03 25.50
CA ALA A 138 -6.66 23.52 24.13
C ALA A 138 -5.22 23.62 23.61
N VAL A 139 -4.30 24.13 24.45
CA VAL A 139 -2.86 24.16 24.15
C VAL A 139 -2.30 22.75 23.96
N LEU A 140 -2.70 21.80 24.81
CA LEU A 140 -2.31 20.39 24.70
C LEU A 140 -2.82 19.77 23.40
N PHE A 141 -4.07 20.07 23.02
CA PHE A 141 -4.66 19.58 21.78
C PHE A 141 -3.90 20.12 20.57
N LYS A 142 -3.59 21.43 20.54
CA LYS A 142 -2.74 22.03 19.50
C LYS A 142 -1.35 21.37 19.43
N ALA A 143 -0.71 21.12 20.58
CA ALA A 143 0.58 20.43 20.63
C ALA A 143 0.53 19.04 19.95
N ARG A 144 -0.52 18.26 20.22
CA ARG A 144 -0.75 16.94 19.60
C ARG A 144 -0.98 17.04 18.09
N LEU A 145 -1.69 18.07 17.63
CA LEU A 145 -1.91 18.31 16.20
C LEU A 145 -0.61 18.64 15.46
N LEU A 146 0.24 19.50 16.06
CA LEU A 146 1.56 19.84 15.51
C LEU A 146 2.52 18.65 15.52
N GLU A 147 2.47 17.82 16.55
CA GLU A 147 3.22 16.57 16.59
C GLU A 147 2.82 15.64 15.44
N LYS A 148 1.50 15.47 15.20
CA LYS A 148 1.00 14.68 14.06
C LYS A 148 1.39 15.27 12.71
N ALA A 149 1.50 16.60 12.61
CA ALA A 149 1.96 17.30 11.41
C ALA A 149 3.47 17.20 11.17
N GLY A 150 4.22 16.57 12.08
CA GLY A 150 5.67 16.44 11.96
C GLY A 150 6.43 17.74 12.27
N MET A 151 5.87 18.59 13.14
CA MET A 151 6.51 19.81 13.64
C MET A 151 6.96 19.61 15.10
N PRO A 152 7.99 18.76 15.37
CA PRO A 152 8.31 18.30 16.71
C PRO A 152 8.80 19.42 17.64
N GLU A 153 9.49 20.43 17.12
CA GLU A 153 10.02 21.54 17.91
C GLU A 153 8.90 22.44 18.46
N GLU A 154 7.93 22.78 17.60
CA GLU A 154 6.78 23.59 17.99
C GLU A 154 5.84 22.82 18.91
N ALA A 155 5.58 21.55 18.60
CA ALA A 155 4.82 20.66 19.46
C ALA A 155 5.43 20.57 20.87
N LEU A 156 6.76 20.43 20.96
CA LEU A 156 7.46 20.34 22.23
C LEU A 156 7.41 21.65 23.03
N ARG A 157 7.48 22.80 22.34
CA ARG A 157 7.27 24.11 22.97
C ARG A 157 5.88 24.18 23.63
N LEU A 158 4.83 23.78 22.91
CA LEU A 158 3.46 23.79 23.44
C LEU A 158 3.27 22.76 24.56
N TYR A 159 3.86 21.58 24.49
CA TYR A 159 3.81 20.61 25.59
C TYR A 159 4.42 21.15 26.89
N ARG A 160 5.56 21.85 26.80
CA ARG A 160 6.18 22.51 27.95
C ARG A 160 5.31 23.63 28.49
N GLU A 161 4.65 24.38 27.61
CA GLU A 161 3.72 25.44 27.98
C GLU A 161 2.48 24.88 28.70
N THR A 162 1.84 23.84 28.14
CA THR A 162 0.75 23.11 28.80
C THR A 162 1.14 22.65 30.20
N HIS A 163 2.33 22.06 30.35
CA HIS A 163 2.82 21.60 31.65
C HIS A 163 2.96 22.75 32.67
N ARG A 164 3.44 23.91 32.22
CA ARG A 164 3.57 25.12 33.05
C ARG A 164 2.20 25.68 33.45
N MET A 165 1.23 25.64 32.54
CA MET A 165 -0.14 26.11 32.80
C MET A 165 -0.86 25.20 33.80
N CYS A 166 -0.82 23.88 33.59
CA CYS A 166 -1.49 22.92 34.46
C CYS A 166 -0.76 21.58 34.48
N THR A 167 -0.06 21.32 35.58
CA THR A 167 0.64 20.05 35.81
C THR A 167 -0.29 18.84 35.91
N ARG A 168 -1.58 19.06 36.19
CA ARG A 168 -2.61 18.01 36.23
C ARG A 168 -3.09 17.60 34.85
N THR A 169 -3.14 18.53 33.90
CA THR A 169 -3.58 18.26 32.51
C THR A 169 -2.50 17.54 31.71
N PHE A 170 -1.23 17.89 31.95
CA PHE A 170 -0.09 17.25 31.32
C PHE A 170 1.01 17.03 32.36
N SER A 171 1.17 15.77 32.77
CA SER A 171 2.04 15.39 33.87
C SER A 171 3.52 15.50 33.51
N VAL A 172 4.39 15.57 34.52
CA VAL A 172 5.86 15.55 34.31
C VAL A 172 6.30 14.29 33.56
N PHE A 173 5.63 13.16 33.80
CA PHE A 173 5.94 11.91 33.12
C PHE A 173 5.60 11.96 31.64
N GLU A 174 4.40 12.44 31.29
CA GLU A 174 4.00 12.62 29.88
C GLU A 174 4.88 13.64 29.16
N LEU A 175 5.32 14.70 29.85
CA LEU A 175 6.27 15.66 29.27
C LEU A 175 7.61 15.00 28.96
N LYS A 176 8.17 14.19 29.87
CA LYS A 176 9.41 13.46 29.62
C LYS A 176 9.27 12.45 28.49
N GLU A 177 8.12 11.79 28.41
CA GLU A 177 7.81 10.87 27.30
C GLU A 177 7.75 11.61 25.97
N ALA A 178 7.06 12.76 25.91
CA ALA A 178 7.01 13.61 24.72
C ALA A 178 8.40 14.14 24.34
N GLU A 179 9.22 14.54 25.31
CA GLU A 179 10.62 14.95 25.07
C GLU A 179 11.49 13.82 24.53
N ALA A 180 11.34 12.60 25.04
CA ALA A 180 12.05 11.43 24.52
C ALA A 180 11.62 11.10 23.09
N ARG A 181 10.31 11.09 22.83
CA ARG A 181 9.72 10.81 21.51
C ARG A 181 10.10 11.85 20.47
N LEU A 182 9.94 13.14 20.78
CA LEU A 182 10.19 14.25 19.86
C LEU A 182 11.67 14.63 19.79
N GLY A 183 12.45 14.43 20.85
CA GLY A 183 13.89 14.67 20.86
C GLY A 183 14.69 13.66 20.04
N ALA A 184 14.15 12.45 19.82
CA ALA A 184 14.67 11.51 18.84
C ALA A 184 14.32 11.93 17.40
N ALA A 185 13.09 12.40 17.18
CA ALA A 185 12.60 12.86 15.87
C ALA A 185 13.33 14.11 15.38
N GLY A 186 13.54 15.11 16.24
CA GLY A 186 14.22 16.36 15.89
C GLY A 186 15.70 16.18 15.55
N ARG A 187 16.39 15.22 16.19
CA ARG A 187 17.79 14.87 15.87
C ARG A 187 17.95 14.19 14.52
N LEU A 188 16.88 13.59 14.01
CA LEU A 188 16.89 12.96 12.70
C LEU A 188 16.55 13.94 11.57
N GLN A 189 16.08 15.17 11.88
CA GLN A 189 15.62 16.20 10.93
C GLN A 189 15.26 15.59 9.56
N LEU A 190 14.36 14.61 9.63
CA LEU A 190 13.81 14.04 8.42
C LEU A 190 12.93 15.15 7.85
N PRO A 191 13.09 15.50 6.56
CA PRO A 191 12.27 16.53 5.94
C PRO A 191 10.80 16.27 6.28
N ALA A 192 10.05 17.36 6.50
CA ALA A 192 8.64 17.35 6.88
C ALA A 192 7.90 16.21 6.17
N PRO A 193 7.02 15.46 6.87
CA PRO A 193 6.46 14.22 6.37
C PRO A 193 5.61 14.48 5.11
N SER A 194 6.25 14.43 3.95
CA SER A 194 5.63 13.87 2.77
C SER A 194 5.47 12.39 3.06
N SER A 195 4.21 11.96 3.16
CA SER A 195 3.74 10.57 3.07
C SER A 195 4.57 9.50 3.82
N ARG A 196 3.99 8.98 4.92
CA ARG A 196 4.45 7.82 5.69
C ARG A 196 5.09 6.74 4.81
N ARG A 197 6.41 6.56 4.91
CA ARG A 197 7.07 5.31 4.51
C ARG A 197 6.64 4.19 5.47
N LEU A 198 5.73 3.34 5.02
CA LEU A 198 5.53 2.00 5.56
C LEU A 198 6.81 1.20 5.33
N SER A 199 7.75 1.30 6.26
CA SER A 199 8.88 0.39 6.32
C SER A 199 8.39 -0.91 6.96
N PHE A 200 8.35 -1.99 6.19
CA PHE A 200 7.99 -3.33 6.67
C PHE A 200 9.03 -3.79 7.71
N PRO A 201 8.67 -3.96 8.99
CA PRO A 201 9.58 -4.52 9.97
C PRO A 201 9.47 -6.05 9.91
N GLY A 202 10.54 -6.74 9.48
CA GLY A 202 10.64 -8.18 9.78
C GLY A 202 11.28 -9.14 8.77
N LEU A 203 11.96 -8.70 7.71
CA LEU A 203 12.75 -9.61 6.87
C LEU A 203 14.25 -9.36 7.09
N GLY A 204 14.90 -10.26 7.82
CA GLY A 204 16.32 -10.21 8.17
C GLY A 204 17.29 -10.44 6.98
N PRO A 205 18.61 -10.35 7.23
CA PRO A 205 19.65 -10.01 6.25
C PRO A 205 20.12 -11.19 5.36
N ILE A 206 19.20 -11.97 4.78
CA ILE A 206 19.55 -13.00 3.78
C ILE A 206 19.09 -12.62 2.36
N THR A 207 18.33 -11.55 2.19
CA THR A 207 18.14 -10.96 0.85
C THR A 207 19.32 -10.05 0.55
N LEU A 208 20.20 -10.48 -0.35
CA LEU A 208 20.98 -9.53 -1.14
C LEU A 208 20.01 -8.43 -1.61
N PRO A 209 20.34 -7.13 -1.47
CA PRO A 209 19.50 -6.06 -1.98
C PRO A 209 19.70 -6.01 -3.49
N LEU A 210 19.26 -7.07 -4.18
CA LEU A 210 18.96 -6.97 -5.59
C LEU A 210 17.82 -5.97 -5.63
N ASN A 211 18.19 -4.75 -6.01
CA ASN A 211 17.27 -3.69 -6.39
C ASN A 211 16.10 -4.36 -7.14
N PRO A 212 14.83 -4.15 -6.75
CA PRO A 212 13.68 -4.80 -7.37
C PRO A 212 13.70 -4.68 -8.90
N TRP A 213 14.33 -3.63 -9.44
CA TRP A 213 14.65 -3.47 -10.85
C TRP A 213 15.55 -4.57 -11.44
N VAL A 214 16.62 -4.95 -10.75
CA VAL A 214 17.55 -6.01 -11.19
C VAL A 214 16.86 -7.37 -11.15
N LEU A 215 16.03 -7.62 -10.13
CA LEU A 215 15.26 -8.86 -10.02
C LEU A 215 14.16 -8.94 -11.08
N ALA A 216 13.48 -7.83 -11.35
CA ALA A 216 12.53 -7.69 -12.46
C ALA A 216 13.19 -7.95 -13.80
N VAL A 217 14.33 -7.30 -14.09
CA VAL A 217 15.06 -7.48 -15.36
C VAL A 217 15.56 -8.92 -15.49
N LEU A 218 16.10 -9.53 -14.44
CA LEU A 218 16.55 -10.92 -14.46
C LEU A 218 15.41 -11.92 -14.70
N VAL A 219 14.22 -11.67 -14.13
CA VAL A 219 13.05 -12.54 -14.29
C VAL A 219 12.35 -12.31 -15.64
N THR A 220 12.34 -11.09 -16.15
CA THR A 220 11.62 -10.72 -17.39
C THR A 220 12.46 -10.80 -18.66
N ALA A 221 13.79 -10.72 -18.58
CA ALA A 221 14.67 -10.81 -19.75
C ALA A 221 14.55 -12.13 -20.53
N PRO A 222 14.43 -13.32 -19.89
CA PRO A 222 14.19 -14.57 -20.60
C PRO A 222 12.83 -14.56 -21.31
N VAL A 223 11.82 -13.93 -20.71
CA VAL A 223 10.47 -13.79 -21.29
C VAL A 223 10.48 -12.85 -22.49
N ALA A 224 11.23 -11.75 -22.41
CA ALA A 224 11.47 -10.81 -23.52
C ALA A 224 12.08 -11.45 -24.75
N TYR A 225 12.98 -12.41 -24.53
CA TYR A 225 13.64 -13.13 -25.60
C TYR A 225 12.73 -14.16 -26.27
N LEU A 226 11.82 -14.78 -25.52
CA LEU A 226 10.94 -15.84 -26.01
C LEU A 226 9.66 -15.32 -26.67
N ASP A 227 9.03 -14.27 -26.15
CA ASP A 227 7.79 -13.71 -26.70
C ASP A 227 7.63 -12.21 -26.36
N ARG A 228 7.66 -11.38 -27.40
CA ARG A 228 7.54 -9.90 -27.27
C ARG A 228 6.18 -9.45 -26.74
N ALA A 229 5.10 -10.15 -27.10
CA ALA A 229 3.76 -9.79 -26.64
C ALA A 229 3.61 -10.08 -25.15
N LEU A 230 4.17 -11.21 -24.71
CA LEU A 230 4.12 -11.63 -23.31
C LEU A 230 5.04 -10.78 -22.42
N PHE A 231 6.16 -10.31 -22.95
CA PHE A 231 7.01 -9.33 -22.30
C PHE A 231 6.31 -8.01 -22.03
N LEU A 232 5.58 -7.46 -23.00
CA LEU A 232 4.81 -6.23 -22.80
C LEU A 232 3.74 -6.42 -21.71
N GLY A 233 3.11 -7.60 -21.66
CA GLY A 233 2.21 -7.98 -20.58
C GLY A 233 2.90 -7.93 -19.22
N VAL A 234 3.99 -8.69 -19.03
CA VAL A 234 4.71 -8.74 -17.73
C VAL A 234 5.29 -7.38 -17.35
N ALA A 235 5.86 -6.65 -18.31
CA ALA A 235 6.40 -5.31 -18.09
C ALA A 235 5.32 -4.32 -17.66
N SER A 236 4.10 -4.41 -18.20
CA SER A 236 2.99 -3.53 -17.81
C SER A 236 2.58 -3.72 -16.34
N VAL A 237 2.55 -4.98 -15.89
CA VAL A 237 2.20 -5.36 -14.50
C VAL A 237 3.30 -4.92 -13.54
N TRP A 238 4.56 -5.04 -13.97
CA TRP A 238 5.69 -4.58 -13.18
C TRP A 238 5.79 -3.07 -13.08
N LEU A 239 5.67 -2.36 -14.21
CA LEU A 239 5.59 -0.90 -14.23
C LEU A 239 4.46 -0.40 -13.33
N PHE A 240 3.35 -1.12 -13.30
CA PHE A 240 2.26 -0.84 -12.40
C PHE A 240 2.61 -1.06 -10.93
N VAL A 241 3.17 -2.20 -10.56
CA VAL A 241 3.57 -2.48 -9.17
C VAL A 241 4.55 -1.41 -8.67
N VAL A 242 5.55 -1.08 -9.49
CA VAL A 242 6.52 0.00 -9.22
C VAL A 242 5.82 1.34 -9.07
N TRP A 243 4.86 1.63 -9.94
CA TRP A 243 4.12 2.88 -9.88
C TRP A 243 3.25 2.97 -8.63
N VAL A 244 2.59 1.89 -8.22
CA VAL A 244 1.82 1.82 -6.95
C VAL A 244 2.72 2.02 -5.74
N GLU A 245 3.91 1.41 -5.72
CA GLU A 245 4.86 1.65 -4.65
C GLU A 245 5.32 3.11 -4.64
N ARG A 246 5.57 3.70 -5.81
CA ARG A 246 6.01 5.09 -5.91
C ARG A 246 4.92 6.08 -5.51
N SER A 247 3.68 5.87 -5.91
CA SER A 247 2.55 6.73 -5.51
C SER A 247 2.24 6.66 -4.01
N ALA A 248 2.58 5.53 -3.36
CA ALA A 248 2.51 5.43 -1.91
C ALA A 248 3.65 6.20 -1.20
N THR A 249 4.75 6.50 -1.89
CA THR A 249 5.91 7.24 -1.35
C THR A 249 5.92 8.73 -1.68
N GLU A 250 5.08 9.19 -2.61
CA GLU A 250 4.88 10.60 -2.97
C GLU A 250 3.59 11.11 -2.32
#